data_AF-A0A7S0CNL3-F1
#
_entry.id   AF-A0A7S0CNL3-F1
#
_cell.length_a   1.000
_cell.length_b   1.000
_cell.length_c   1.000
_cell.angle_alpha   90.00
_cell.angle_beta   90.00
_cell.angle_gamma   90.00
#
_symmetry.space_group_name_H-M   'P 1'
#
loop_
_entity.id
_entity.type
_entity.pdbx_description
1 polymer ?
#
loop_
_entity_poly.entity_id
_entity_poly.type
_entity_poly.pdbx_seq_one_letter_code
_entity_poly.pdbx_strand_id
1 'polypeptide(L)'
;GVESGLIVHGLLGYNAVLVGSGIASFLSFDAFPNYLMYASVVIASGVIMIIHLSVARVLATFGSAALTFPFNITMMCIMLGVNDMKYAVHSTSSLQDDDQFMPLKAIFKGISEIFILDSVPAGVLIFLGMLISSRILAIACAVGSFMGAA
;
A
#
# COMPACT_ATOMS: atom_id res chain seq x y z
N GLY A 1 -20.67 15.84 8.84
CA GLY A 1 -20.23 15.30 7.54
C GLY A 1 -18.73 15.50 7.40
N VAL A 2 -18.05 14.72 6.54
CA VAL A 2 -16.61 14.89 6.27
C VAL A 2 -16.39 16.17 5.44
N GLU A 3 -15.27 16.86 5.64
CA GLU A 3 -14.93 18.06 4.89
C GLU A 3 -14.73 17.74 3.40
N SER A 4 -15.40 18.49 2.52
CA SER A 4 -15.34 18.27 1.07
C SER A 4 -13.93 18.41 0.49
N GLY A 5 -13.08 19.26 1.08
CA GLY A 5 -11.70 19.43 0.65
C GLY A 5 -10.88 18.15 0.79
N LEU A 6 -11.08 17.38 1.88
CA LEU A 6 -10.39 16.10 2.08
C LEU A 6 -10.76 15.06 1.02
N ILE A 7 -12.02 15.09 0.57
CA ILE A 7 -12.53 14.21 -0.49
C ILE A 7 -11.95 14.63 -1.84
N VAL A 8 -12.02 15.91 -2.19
CA VAL A 8 -11.58 16.44 -3.49
C VAL A 8 -10.08 16.22 -3.72
N HIS A 9 -9.27 16.33 -2.67
CA HIS A 9 -7.83 16.08 -2.76
C HIS A 9 -7.44 14.60 -2.58
N GLY A 10 -8.42 13.70 -2.40
CA GLY A 10 -8.17 12.25 -2.31
C GLY A 10 -7.51 11.78 -1.00
N LEU A 11 -7.45 12.62 0.04
CA LEU A 11 -6.76 12.28 1.30
C LEU A 11 -7.42 11.12 2.05
N LEU A 12 -8.70 10.87 1.81
CA LEU A 12 -9.43 9.79 2.49
C LEU A 12 -9.26 8.42 1.84
N GLY A 13 -8.80 8.38 0.58
CA GLY A 13 -8.84 7.17 -0.23
C GLY A 13 -7.52 6.37 -0.25
N TYR A 14 -6.37 7.02 -0.13
CA TYR A 14 -5.09 6.34 -0.39
C TYR A 14 -4.78 5.21 0.61
N ASN A 15 -5.11 5.38 1.90
CA ASN A 15 -4.94 4.30 2.88
C ASN A 15 -5.88 3.11 2.58
N ALA A 16 -7.07 3.36 2.01
CA ALA A 16 -7.98 2.30 1.60
C ALA A 16 -7.44 1.50 0.40
N VAL A 17 -6.82 2.19 -0.57
CA VAL A 17 -6.14 1.52 -1.69
C VAL A 17 -5.04 0.58 -1.18
N LEU A 18 -4.22 1.03 -0.22
CA LEU A 18 -3.16 0.21 0.37
C LEU A 18 -3.70 -0.97 1.19
N VAL A 19 -4.79 -0.78 1.95
CA VAL A 19 -5.43 -1.90 2.67
C VAL A 19 -5.95 -2.93 1.67
N GLY A 20 -6.59 -2.49 0.59
CA GLY A 20 -7.06 -3.39 -0.46
C GLY A 20 -5.93 -4.18 -1.13
N SER A 21 -4.84 -3.50 -1.52
CA SER A 21 -3.67 -4.17 -2.10
C SER A 21 -3.00 -5.12 -1.11
N GLY A 22 -2.92 -4.73 0.17
CA GLY A 22 -2.35 -5.55 1.24
C GLY A 22 -3.15 -6.82 1.50
N ILE A 23 -4.49 -6.72 1.55
CA ILE A 23 -5.37 -7.89 1.67
C ILE A 23 -5.17 -8.83 0.47
N ALA A 24 -5.16 -8.29 -0.74
CA ALA A 24 -5.00 -9.10 -1.96
C ALA A 24 -3.62 -9.76 -2.08
N SER A 25 -2.56 -9.13 -1.55
CA SER A 25 -1.19 -9.62 -1.70
C SER A 25 -0.75 -10.54 -0.57
N PHE A 26 -1.25 -10.33 0.65
CA PHE A 26 -0.78 -11.06 1.82
C PHE A 26 -1.71 -12.20 2.27
N LEU A 27 -3.02 -12.05 2.06
CA LEU A 27 -4.00 -13.08 2.44
C LEU A 27 -4.31 -13.95 1.22
N SER A 28 -4.21 -15.27 1.39
CA SER A 28 -4.75 -16.21 0.41
C SER A 28 -6.20 -16.54 0.78
N PHE A 29 -7.04 -16.56 -0.24
CA PHE A 29 -8.46 -16.90 -0.13
C PHE A 29 -8.74 -18.26 -0.79
N ASP A 30 -7.74 -19.12 -1.01
CA ASP A 30 -7.90 -20.38 -1.76
C ASP A 30 -8.95 -21.33 -1.15
N ALA A 31 -9.19 -21.24 0.17
CA ALA A 31 -10.23 -21.99 0.86
C ALA A 31 -11.65 -21.40 0.70
N PHE A 32 -11.78 -20.23 0.07
CA PHE A 32 -13.00 -19.43 0.00
C PHE A 32 -13.30 -18.97 -1.43
N PRO A 33 -14.57 -18.71 -1.76
CA PRO A 33 -14.91 -18.14 -3.07
C PRO A 33 -14.41 -16.69 -3.22
N ASN A 34 -13.92 -16.35 -4.41
CA ASN A 34 -13.30 -15.04 -4.74
C ASN A 34 -14.15 -13.81 -4.38
N TYR A 35 -15.49 -13.93 -4.34
CA TYR A 35 -16.35 -12.80 -3.99
C TYR A 35 -16.20 -12.36 -2.53
N LEU A 36 -15.79 -13.26 -1.62
CA LEU A 36 -15.53 -12.91 -0.21
C LEU A 36 -14.29 -12.04 -0.06
N MET A 37 -13.27 -12.22 -0.90
CA MET A 37 -12.12 -11.33 -0.97
C MET A 37 -12.59 -9.91 -1.34
N TYR A 38 -13.36 -9.75 -2.42
CA TYR A 38 -13.87 -8.44 -2.83
C TYR A 38 -14.73 -7.80 -1.74
N ALA A 39 -15.61 -8.58 -1.08
CA ALA A 39 -16.41 -8.10 0.03
C ALA A 39 -15.53 -7.62 1.20
N SER A 40 -14.49 -8.37 1.55
CA SER A 40 -13.54 -7.99 2.61
C SER A 40 -12.79 -6.69 2.29
N VAL A 41 -12.38 -6.50 1.03
CA VAL A 41 -11.73 -5.26 0.57
C VAL A 41 -12.67 -4.07 0.67
N VAL A 42 -13.94 -4.21 0.26
CA VAL A 42 -14.94 -3.14 0.36
C VAL A 42 -15.20 -2.77 1.83
N ILE A 43 -15.39 -3.76 2.69
CA ILE A 43 -15.63 -3.54 4.12
C ILE A 43 -14.41 -2.89 4.77
N ALA A 44 -13.21 -3.43 4.55
CA ALA A 44 -11.97 -2.90 5.10
C ALA A 44 -11.70 -1.47 4.61
N SER A 45 -12.01 -1.15 3.34
CA SER A 45 -11.93 0.20 2.79
C SER A 45 -12.86 1.20 3.47
N GLY A 46 -14.05 0.76 3.91
CA GLY A 46 -14.94 1.59 4.73
C GLY A 46 -14.41 1.81 6.14
N VAL A 47 -13.90 0.76 6.78
CA VAL A 47 -13.36 0.81 8.15
C VAL A 47 -12.11 1.69 8.23
N ILE A 48 -11.16 1.51 7.31
CA ILE A 48 -9.92 2.30 7.28
C ILE A 48 -10.17 3.79 7.08
N MET A 49 -11.23 4.20 6.39
CA MET A 49 -11.60 5.62 6.29
C MET A 49 -11.88 6.23 7.67
N ILE A 50 -12.60 5.50 8.54
CA ILE A 50 -12.91 5.95 9.90
C ILE A 50 -11.65 6.02 10.76
N ILE A 51 -10.78 5.00 10.64
CA ILE A 51 -9.49 4.96 11.35
C ILE A 51 -8.60 6.12 10.88
N HIS A 52 -8.48 6.33 9.57
CA HIS A 52 -7.69 7.42 8.99
C HIS A 52 -8.14 8.78 9.51
N LEU A 53 -9.45 9.06 9.53
CA LEU A 53 -9.99 10.31 10.06
C LEU A 53 -9.66 10.50 11.56
N SER A 54 -9.76 9.41 12.33
CA SER A 54 -9.47 9.43 13.76
C SER A 54 -7.99 9.71 14.04
N VAL A 55 -7.11 9.00 13.34
CA VAL A 55 -5.66 9.19 13.41
C VAL A 55 -5.27 10.57 12.92
N ALA A 56 -5.79 11.02 11.77
CA ALA A 56 -5.49 12.34 11.22
C ALA A 56 -5.88 13.46 12.18
N ARG A 57 -7.01 13.34 12.88
CA ARG A 57 -7.42 14.31 13.90
C ARG A 57 -6.45 14.36 15.08
N VAL A 58 -5.99 13.20 15.55
CA VAL A 58 -5.00 13.14 16.66
C VAL A 58 -3.65 13.68 16.20
N LEU A 59 -3.15 13.29 15.03
CA LEU A 59 -1.85 13.77 14.54
C LEU A 59 -1.86 15.27 14.21
N ALA A 60 -3.02 15.81 13.82
CA ALA A 60 -3.19 17.24 13.59
C ALA A 60 -2.97 18.06 14.88
N THR A 61 -3.23 17.54 16.08
CA THR A 61 -2.92 18.27 17.33
C THR A 61 -1.42 18.43 17.56
N PHE A 62 -0.61 17.60 16.90
CA PHE A 62 0.85 17.67 16.91
C PHE A 62 1.42 18.35 15.65
N GLY A 63 0.57 18.86 14.76
CA GLY A 63 0.99 19.49 13.49
C GLY A 63 1.55 18.50 12.46
N SER A 64 1.23 17.20 12.59
CA SER A 64 1.74 16.14 11.71
C SER A 64 0.66 15.57 10.79
N ALA A 65 1.07 15.04 9.64
CA ALA A 65 0.20 14.36 8.69
C ALA A 65 0.05 12.87 9.03
N ALA A 66 -1.12 12.30 8.73
CA ALA A 66 -1.40 10.88 9.02
C ALA A 66 -0.52 9.90 8.22
N LEU A 67 -0.06 10.28 7.01
CA LEU A 67 0.72 9.44 6.12
C LEU A 67 0.11 8.03 5.99
N THR A 68 0.91 6.99 5.82
CA THR A 68 0.44 5.60 5.75
C THR A 68 0.33 4.94 7.13
N PHE A 69 0.42 5.69 8.24
CA PHE A 69 0.32 5.14 9.59
C PHE A 69 -1.02 4.42 9.86
N PRO A 70 -2.20 4.96 9.46
CA PRO A 70 -3.46 4.23 9.57
C PRO A 70 -3.44 2.87 8.87
N PHE A 71 -2.92 2.80 7.65
CA PHE A 71 -2.77 1.57 6.90
C PHE A 71 -1.87 0.57 7.65
N ASN A 72 -0.71 1.00 8.12
CA ASN A 72 0.26 0.12 8.79
C ASN A 72 -0.32 -0.54 10.05
N ILE A 73 -0.94 0.24 10.95
CA ILE A 73 -1.57 -0.32 12.17
C ILE A 73 -2.70 -1.27 11.80
N THR A 74 -3.54 -0.90 10.82
CA THR A 74 -4.67 -1.73 10.40
C THR A 74 -4.20 -3.06 9.83
N MET A 75 -3.21 -3.06 8.93
CA MET A 75 -2.67 -4.30 8.37
C MET A 75 -1.96 -5.15 9.42
N MET A 76 -1.23 -4.54 10.37
CA MET A 76 -0.64 -5.31 11.47
C MET A 76 -1.71 -6.00 12.33
N CYS A 77 -2.81 -5.32 12.64
CA CYS A 77 -3.93 -5.94 13.35
C CYS A 77 -4.58 -7.07 12.55
N ILE A 78 -4.80 -6.89 11.25
CA ILE A 78 -5.34 -7.93 10.38
C ILE A 78 -4.42 -9.15 10.36
N MET A 79 -3.12 -8.95 10.11
CA MET A 79 -2.14 -10.03 10.00
C MET A 79 -1.93 -10.78 11.32
N LEU A 80 -2.00 -10.10 12.47
CA LEU A 80 -1.98 -10.76 13.78
C LEU A 80 -3.19 -11.67 14.01
N GLY A 81 -4.37 -11.27 13.52
CA GLY A 81 -5.60 -12.05 13.64
C GLY A 81 -5.75 -13.21 12.64
N VAL A 82 -4.88 -13.30 11.62
CA VAL A 82 -4.98 -14.32 10.57
C VAL A 82 -4.80 -15.74 11.11
N ASN A 83 -3.92 -15.94 12.09
CA ASN A 83 -3.63 -17.27 12.65
C ASN A 83 -4.86 -17.93 13.29
N ASP A 84 -5.69 -17.15 13.96
CA ASP A 84 -6.94 -17.64 14.57
C ASP A 84 -8.06 -17.87 13.54
N MET A 85 -8.02 -17.13 12.42
CA MET A 85 -9.07 -17.12 11.40
C MET A 85 -8.89 -18.17 10.28
N LYS A 86 -7.83 -18.99 10.33
CA LYS A 86 -7.49 -20.01 9.32
C LYS A 86 -7.32 -19.46 7.89
N TYR A 87 -7.08 -18.16 7.71
CA TYR A 87 -6.63 -17.66 6.41
C TYR A 87 -5.20 -18.15 6.19
N ALA A 88 -4.90 -18.69 5.02
CA ALA A 88 -3.52 -19.00 4.69
C ALA A 88 -2.82 -17.69 4.29
N VAL A 89 -1.63 -17.45 4.85
CA VAL A 89 -0.77 -16.35 4.43
C VAL A 89 -0.03 -16.78 3.17
N HIS A 90 0.02 -15.93 2.15
CA HIS A 90 0.81 -16.24 0.95
C HIS A 90 2.27 -16.49 1.36
N SER A 91 2.83 -17.64 0.98
CA SER A 91 4.23 -17.94 1.28
C SER A 91 5.12 -16.95 0.54
N THR A 92 5.98 -16.22 1.26
CA THR A 92 6.99 -15.38 0.63
C THR A 92 7.88 -16.27 -0.22
N SER A 93 7.97 -15.99 -1.53
CA SER A 93 8.91 -16.67 -2.43
C SER A 93 10.30 -16.61 -1.81
N SER A 94 10.95 -17.78 -1.69
CA SER A 94 12.35 -17.88 -1.29
C SER A 94 13.22 -16.93 -2.12
N LEU A 95 14.19 -16.27 -1.48
CA LEU A 95 15.19 -15.43 -2.14
C LEU A 95 15.86 -16.23 -3.27
N GLN A 96 15.40 -16.02 -4.51
CA GLN A 96 16.20 -16.35 -5.68
C GLN A 96 17.17 -15.18 -5.82
N ASP A 97 18.42 -15.40 -5.38
CA ASP A 97 19.53 -14.50 -5.68
C ASP A 97 19.69 -14.44 -7.19
N ASP A 98 19.12 -13.41 -7.79
CA ASP A 98 19.41 -12.97 -9.15
C ASP A 98 20.78 -12.28 -9.04
N ASP A 99 21.87 -13.05 -9.15
CA ASP A 99 23.28 -12.65 -8.94
C ASP A 99 23.72 -11.39 -9.75
N GLN A 100 22.87 -10.88 -10.66
CA GLN A 100 23.10 -9.63 -11.37
C GLN A 100 22.20 -8.52 -10.82
N PHE A 101 22.83 -7.59 -10.09
CA PHE A 101 22.20 -6.32 -9.73
C PHE A 101 21.88 -5.52 -11.00
N MET A 102 20.60 -5.48 -11.36
CA MET A 102 20.08 -4.64 -12.43
C MET A 102 19.43 -3.40 -11.82
N PRO A 103 20.15 -2.26 -11.70
CA PRO A 103 19.67 -1.08 -10.97
C PRO A 103 18.33 -0.58 -11.50
N LEU A 104 18.14 -0.63 -12.83
CA LEU A 104 16.89 -0.20 -13.45
C LEU A 104 15.69 -1.08 -13.03
N LYS A 105 15.88 -2.41 -12.99
CA LYS A 105 14.87 -3.37 -12.55
C LYS A 105 14.55 -3.13 -11.07
N ALA A 106 15.58 -2.95 -10.25
CA ALA A 106 15.43 -2.71 -8.81
C ALA A 106 14.70 -1.39 -8.50
N ILE A 107 15.02 -0.30 -9.22
CA ILE A 107 14.32 0.99 -9.08
C ILE A 107 12.83 0.84 -9.37
N PHE A 108 12.46 0.26 -10.53
CA PHE A 108 11.04 0.15 -10.88
C PHE A 108 10.30 -0.84 -9.97
N LYS A 109 10.96 -1.91 -9.52
CA LYS A 109 10.41 -2.84 -8.54
C LYS A 109 10.16 -2.15 -7.18
N GLY A 110 11.12 -1.37 -6.69
CA GLY A 110 10.95 -0.61 -5.45
C GLY A 110 9.83 0.43 -5.54
N ILE A 111 9.64 1.06 -6.70
CA ILE A 111 8.49 1.95 -6.94
C ILE A 111 7.15 1.19 -6.93
N SER A 112 7.08 -0.01 -7.50
CA SER A 112 5.85 -0.80 -7.49
C SER A 112 5.50 -1.34 -6.09
N GLU A 113 6.51 -1.63 -5.27
CA GLU A 113 6.35 -2.10 -3.89
C GLU A 113 5.70 -1.06 -2.96
N ILE A 114 5.68 0.23 -3.33
CA ILE A 114 4.88 1.26 -2.63
C ILE A 114 3.40 0.86 -2.54
N PHE A 115 2.88 0.16 -3.56
CA PHE A 115 1.51 -0.37 -3.59
C PHE A 115 1.46 -1.88 -3.33
N ILE A 116 2.54 -2.47 -2.82
CA ILE A 116 2.65 -3.91 -2.50
C ILE A 116 2.58 -4.76 -3.77
N LEU A 117 3.13 -4.24 -4.88
CA LEU A 117 3.20 -4.96 -6.15
C LEU A 117 4.64 -5.33 -6.45
N ASP A 118 4.90 -6.62 -6.70
CA ASP A 118 6.16 -7.10 -7.27
C ASP A 118 6.05 -7.13 -8.80
N SER A 119 6.15 -5.97 -9.46
CA SER A 119 6.18 -5.94 -10.94
C SER A 119 6.78 -4.66 -11.52
N VAL A 120 7.74 -4.82 -12.44
CA VAL A 120 8.35 -3.70 -13.19
C VAL A 120 7.32 -2.89 -14.00
N PRO A 121 6.38 -3.50 -14.75
CA PRO A 121 5.38 -2.74 -15.49
C PRO A 121 4.51 -1.85 -14.60
N ALA A 122 4.11 -2.31 -13.41
CA ALA A 122 3.35 -1.47 -12.48
C ALA A 122 4.20 -0.29 -11.99
N GLY A 123 5.47 -0.53 -11.67
CA GLY A 123 6.42 0.52 -11.25
C GLY A 123 6.59 1.61 -12.31
N VAL A 124 6.70 1.22 -13.58
CA VAL A 124 6.76 2.17 -14.71
C VAL A 124 5.47 2.99 -14.81
N LEU A 125 4.29 2.37 -14.69
CA LEU A 125 3.00 3.08 -14.73
C LEU A 125 2.85 4.07 -13.57
N ILE A 126 3.22 3.66 -12.36
CA ILE A 126 3.20 4.51 -11.16
C ILE A 126 4.16 5.69 -11.33
N PHE A 127 5.38 5.44 -11.83
CA PHE A 127 6.36 6.48 -12.10
C PHE A 127 5.88 7.48 -13.15
N LEU A 128 5.25 7.02 -14.24
CA LEU A 128 4.66 7.90 -15.25
C LEU A 128 3.55 8.77 -14.66
N GLY A 129 2.68 8.21 -13.82
CA GLY A 129 1.66 8.96 -13.09
C GLY A 129 2.26 10.05 -12.19
N MET A 130 3.32 9.72 -11.45
CA MET A 130 4.06 10.70 -10.64
C MET A 130 4.73 11.77 -11.51
N LEU A 131 5.33 11.40 -12.65
CA LEU A 131 6.01 12.35 -13.54
C LEU A 131 5.03 13.37 -14.14
N ILE A 132 3.81 12.93 -14.48
CA ILE A 132 2.72 13.80 -14.95
C ILE A 132 2.30 14.78 -13.85
N SER A 133 2.18 14.30 -12.61
CA SER A 133 1.77 15.14 -11.47
C SER A 133 2.87 16.13 -11.04
N SER A 134 4.10 15.63 -10.84
CA SER A 134 5.26 16.44 -10.45
C SER A 134 6.58 15.73 -10.76
N ARG A 135 7.39 16.36 -11.62
CA ARG A 135 8.73 15.89 -11.99
C ARG A 135 9.67 15.78 -10.78
N ILE A 136 9.55 16.69 -9.82
CA ILE A 136 10.41 16.73 -8.64
C ILE A 136 10.13 15.51 -7.75
N LEU A 137 8.85 15.18 -7.52
CA LEU A 137 8.47 14.00 -6.74
C LEU A 137 8.87 12.71 -7.44
N ALA A 138 8.73 12.64 -8.77
CA ALA A 138 9.17 11.49 -9.55
C ALA A 138 10.69 11.25 -9.41
N ILE A 139 11.51 12.30 -9.57
CA ILE A 139 12.97 12.19 -9.42
C ILE A 139 13.33 11.80 -7.98
N ALA A 140 12.73 12.44 -6.97
CA ALA A 140 12.98 12.11 -5.57
C ALA A 140 12.61 10.65 -5.25
N CYS A 141 11.51 10.14 -5.80
CA CYS A 141 11.08 8.76 -5.68
C CYS A 141 12.09 7.79 -6.33
N ALA A 142 12.54 8.08 -7.55
CA ALA A 142 13.54 7.25 -8.24
C ALA A 142 14.89 7.20 -7.49
N VAL A 143 15.35 8.33 -6.96
CA VAL A 143 16.57 8.39 -6.14
C VAL A 143 16.39 7.59 -4.85
N GLY A 144 15.25 7.76 -4.16
CA GLY A 144 14.95 7.00 -2.95
C GLY A 144 14.92 5.49 -3.21
N SER A 145 14.30 5.06 -4.31
CA SER A 145 14.26 3.65 -4.69
C SER A 145 15.64 3.10 -5.08
N PHE A 146 16.48 3.89 -5.76
CA PHE A 146 17.84 3.49 -6.07
C PHE A 146 18.69 3.35 -4.79
N MET A 147 18.60 4.31 -3.87
CA MET A 147 19.33 4.27 -2.60
C MET A 147 18.87 3.14 -1.68
N GLY A 148 17.58 2.76 -1.72
CA GLY A 148 17.07 1.62 -0.96
C GLY A 148 17.46 0.26 -1.54
N ALA A 149 17.82 0.21 -2.83
CA ALA A 149 18.21 -1.01 -3.54
C ALA A 149 19.73 -1.23 -3.60
N ALA A 150 20.52 -0.16 -3.48
CA ALA A 150 21.98 -0.18 -3.50
C ALA A 150 22.56 -0.51 -2.11
#